data_AF-A0A435GAN4-F1
#
_entry.id   AF-A0A435GAN4-F1
#
_cell.length_a   1.000
_cell.length_b   1.000
_cell.length_c   1.000
_cell.angle_alpha   90.00
_cell.angle_beta   90.00
_cell.angle_gamma   90.00
#
_symmetry.space_group_name_H-M   'P 1'
#
loop_
_entity.id
_entity.type
_entity.pdbx_description
1 polymer ?
#
loop_
_entity_poly.entity_id
_entity_poly.type
_entity_poly.pdbx_seq_one_letter_code
_entity_poly.pdbx_strand_id
1 'polypeptide(L)'
;VLHPGTETPAATFAQNARVGDIIGMIGPGGGGLPEASNLLLLGDDTALPAIGRMLEELAPSARAEAFIEVDGPRDRVTLAAGENIAVRWLYRHGREAGRAGLLPEALRECARLPCPDDLYVWAGCEFADFREIRRIARKEWGLPRDRHLVTAYWRRGAQGEDGAGEE
;
A
#
# COMPACT_ATOMS: atom_id res chain seq x y z
N VAL A 1 -0.73 -11.25 -0.91
CA VAL A 1 -0.89 -12.16 0.25
C VAL A 1 -1.60 -13.45 -0.14
N LEU A 2 -1.02 -14.59 0.27
CA LEU A 2 -1.66 -15.90 0.15
C LEU A 2 -2.21 -16.33 1.51
N HIS A 3 -3.38 -16.99 1.51
CA HIS A 3 -4.01 -17.51 2.73
C HIS A 3 -4.02 -19.05 2.67
N PRO A 4 -3.02 -19.74 3.28
CA PRO A 4 -2.94 -21.19 3.22
C PRO A 4 -4.21 -21.86 3.74
N GLY A 5 -4.66 -22.91 3.05
CA GLY A 5 -5.86 -23.67 3.42
C GLY A 5 -7.19 -22.95 3.15
N THR A 6 -7.16 -21.79 2.48
CA THR A 6 -8.36 -21.04 2.10
C THR A 6 -8.48 -21.01 0.57
N GLU A 7 -9.64 -21.41 0.04
CA GLU A 7 -9.92 -21.29 -1.39
C GLU A 7 -10.06 -19.81 -1.76
N THR A 8 -9.14 -19.31 -2.58
CA THR A 8 -9.04 -17.91 -2.97
C THR A 8 -8.97 -17.82 -4.50
N PRO A 9 -10.09 -17.63 -5.22
CA PRO A 9 -10.17 -17.91 -6.65
C PRO A 9 -9.15 -17.13 -7.48
N ALA A 10 -8.91 -15.85 -7.15
CA ALA A 10 -7.92 -15.02 -7.83
C ALA A 10 -6.48 -15.50 -7.59
N ALA A 11 -6.13 -15.87 -6.34
CA ALA A 11 -4.79 -16.37 -6.02
C ALA A 11 -4.56 -17.77 -6.60
N THR A 12 -5.57 -18.66 -6.54
CA THR A 12 -5.54 -19.97 -7.18
C THR A 12 -5.34 -19.83 -8.68
N PHE A 13 -6.07 -18.92 -9.34
CA PHE A 13 -5.84 -18.63 -10.76
C PHE A 13 -4.40 -18.15 -11.00
N ALA A 14 -3.94 -17.13 -10.27
CA ALA A 14 -2.59 -16.57 -10.44
C ALA A 14 -1.48 -17.62 -10.26
N GLN A 15 -1.63 -18.57 -9.33
CA GLN A 15 -0.66 -19.64 -9.10
C GLN A 15 -0.61 -20.69 -10.21
N ASN A 16 -1.73 -20.90 -10.91
CA ASN A 16 -1.88 -21.97 -11.90
C ASN A 16 -1.96 -21.47 -13.34
N ALA A 17 -1.99 -20.16 -13.55
CA ALA A 17 -2.17 -19.54 -14.85
C ALA A 17 -1.09 -19.98 -15.86
N ARG A 18 -1.54 -20.27 -17.08
CA ARG A 18 -0.72 -20.68 -18.22
C ARG A 18 -0.97 -19.79 -19.41
N VAL A 19 -0.03 -19.79 -20.35
CA VAL A 19 -0.20 -19.12 -21.64
C VAL A 19 -1.44 -19.67 -22.33
N GLY A 20 -2.39 -18.77 -22.64
CA GLY A 20 -3.67 -19.12 -23.26
C GLY A 20 -4.87 -19.11 -22.32
N ASP A 21 -4.66 -19.02 -21.00
CA ASP A 21 -5.76 -18.90 -20.03
C ASP A 21 -6.49 -17.55 -20.18
N ILE A 22 -7.80 -17.55 -19.92
CA ILE A 22 -8.69 -16.40 -20.12
C ILE A 22 -9.11 -15.84 -18.75
N ILE A 23 -9.03 -14.52 -18.60
CA ILE A 23 -9.57 -13.80 -17.44
C ILE A 23 -10.46 -12.64 -17.92
N GLY A 24 -11.65 -12.51 -17.32
CA GLY A 24 -12.53 -11.36 -17.53
C GLY A 24 -12.07 -10.18 -16.70
N MET A 25 -12.05 -8.98 -17.29
CA MET A 25 -11.64 -7.74 -16.62
C MET A 25 -12.72 -6.66 -16.79
N ILE A 26 -13.02 -5.95 -15.70
CA ILE A 26 -13.89 -4.77 -15.70
C ILE A 26 -13.08 -3.62 -15.08
N GLY A 27 -13.09 -2.45 -15.73
CA GLY A 27 -12.29 -1.30 -15.31
C GLY A 27 -11.90 -0.39 -16.50
N PRO A 28 -10.90 0.50 -16.31
CA PRO A 28 -10.10 0.66 -15.10
C PRO A 28 -10.89 1.27 -13.94
N GLY A 29 -10.69 0.71 -12.74
CA GLY A 29 -11.01 1.36 -11.47
C GLY A 29 -9.73 1.87 -10.79
N GLY A 30 -9.86 2.80 -9.85
CA GLY A 30 -8.72 3.39 -9.13
C GLY A 30 -8.51 4.88 -9.42
N GLY A 31 -7.69 5.55 -8.60
CA GLY A 31 -7.38 6.97 -8.72
C GLY A 31 -6.06 7.23 -9.45
N GLY A 32 -5.85 8.48 -9.90
CA GLY A 32 -4.58 8.95 -10.45
C GLY A 32 -3.53 9.24 -9.37
N LEU A 33 -2.34 9.64 -9.80
CA LEU A 33 -1.34 10.24 -8.91
C LEU A 33 -1.94 11.51 -8.28
N PRO A 34 -1.91 11.66 -6.94
CA PRO A 34 -2.42 12.87 -6.29
C PRO A 34 -1.63 14.12 -6.70
N GLU A 35 -2.31 15.26 -6.79
CA GLU A 35 -1.71 16.57 -7.06
C GLU A 35 -0.99 17.09 -5.80
N ALA A 36 0.23 16.60 -5.56
CA ALA A 36 1.08 16.98 -4.45
C ALA A 36 2.56 16.83 -4.82
N SER A 37 3.42 17.70 -4.27
CA SER A 37 4.87 17.62 -4.50
C SER A 37 5.58 16.75 -3.46
N ASN A 38 4.90 16.36 -2.38
CA ASN A 38 5.45 15.49 -1.34
C ASN A 38 4.49 14.33 -1.09
N LEU A 39 4.92 13.12 -1.43
CA LEU A 39 4.15 11.90 -1.29
C LEU A 39 4.74 11.00 -0.20
N LEU A 40 3.88 10.52 0.69
CA LEU A 40 4.19 9.45 1.61
C LEU A 40 3.31 8.24 1.26
N LEU A 41 3.94 7.19 0.74
CA LEU A 41 3.26 6.00 0.22
C LEU A 41 3.49 4.83 1.18
N LEU A 42 2.43 4.19 1.66
CA LEU A 42 2.53 3.02 2.54
C LEU A 42 1.77 1.85 1.93
N GLY A 43 2.34 0.65 1.96
CA GLY A 43 1.55 -0.51 1.59
C GLY A 43 2.25 -1.84 1.79
N ASP A 44 1.45 -2.89 1.84
CA ASP A 44 1.96 -4.25 1.81
C ASP A 44 2.12 -4.74 0.36
N ASP A 45 2.52 -6.00 0.18
CA ASP A 45 2.69 -6.61 -1.13
C ASP A 45 1.44 -6.55 -2.04
N THR A 46 0.23 -6.31 -1.52
CA THR A 46 -0.97 -6.10 -2.34
C THR A 46 -1.06 -4.70 -2.96
N ALA A 47 -0.42 -3.71 -2.35
CA ALA A 47 -0.40 -2.32 -2.82
C ALA A 47 0.83 -1.98 -3.66
N LEU A 48 1.81 -2.89 -3.73
CA LEU A 48 3.01 -2.76 -4.57
C LEU A 48 2.72 -2.29 -6.00
N PRO A 49 1.73 -2.84 -6.74
CA PRO A 49 1.45 -2.39 -8.11
C PRO A 49 1.02 -0.91 -8.18
N ALA A 50 0.21 -0.46 -7.22
CA ALA A 50 -0.25 0.93 -7.18
C ALA A 50 0.89 1.89 -6.82
N ILE A 51 1.72 1.53 -5.83
CA ILE A 51 2.92 2.28 -5.45
C ILE A 51 3.89 2.36 -6.61
N GLY A 52 4.18 1.24 -7.29
CA GLY A 52 5.06 1.20 -8.45
C GLY A 52 4.64 2.17 -9.54
N ARG A 53 3.36 2.14 -9.93
CA ARG A 53 2.80 3.09 -10.90
C ARG A 53 2.97 4.55 -10.47
N MET A 54 2.67 4.86 -9.20
CA MET A 54 2.82 6.23 -8.70
C MET A 54 4.28 6.72 -8.71
N LEU A 55 5.24 5.82 -8.44
CA LEU A 55 6.67 6.15 -8.52
C LEU A 55 7.14 6.34 -9.98
N GLU A 56 6.60 5.57 -10.92
CA GLU A 56 6.88 5.71 -12.36
C GLU A 56 6.31 7.01 -12.95
N GLU A 57 5.14 7.44 -12.48
CA GLU A 57 4.46 8.66 -12.92
C GLU A 57 4.95 9.93 -12.18
N LEU A 58 5.85 9.78 -11.20
CA LEU A 58 6.26 10.88 -10.33
C LEU A 58 7.00 11.98 -11.12
N ALA A 59 6.50 13.21 -11.01
CA ALA A 59 7.17 14.37 -11.60
C ALA A 59 8.58 14.56 -11.00
N PRO A 60 9.61 14.93 -11.79
CA PRO A 60 10.96 15.17 -11.26
C PRO A 60 11.05 16.26 -10.17
N SER A 61 10.08 17.18 -10.13
CA SER A 61 9.97 18.23 -9.10
C SER A 61 9.30 17.76 -7.81
N ALA A 62 8.63 16.61 -7.81
CA ALA A 62 7.97 16.02 -6.65
C ALA A 62 8.90 15.02 -5.94
N ARG A 63 8.63 14.74 -4.67
CA ARG A 63 9.36 13.78 -3.83
C ARG A 63 8.41 12.70 -3.35
N ALA A 64 8.90 11.46 -3.28
CA ALA A 64 8.16 10.34 -2.71
C ALA A 64 9.01 9.58 -1.69
N GLU A 65 8.43 9.31 -0.53
CA GLU A 65 8.93 8.32 0.42
C GLU A 65 7.95 7.16 0.49
N ALA A 66 8.42 5.95 0.19
CA ALA A 66 7.60 4.74 0.14
C ALA A 66 8.05 3.75 1.22
N PHE A 67 7.10 3.32 2.04
CA PHE A 67 7.25 2.24 3.03
C PHE A 67 6.49 1.01 2.53
N ILE A 68 7.23 -0.04 2.22
CA ILE A 68 6.68 -1.22 1.55
C ILE A 68 6.92 -2.46 2.40
N GLU A 69 5.85 -3.05 2.92
CA GLU A 69 5.89 -4.30 3.67
C GLU A 69 5.87 -5.51 2.73
N VAL A 70 6.88 -6.38 2.84
CA VAL A 70 6.94 -7.69 2.19
C VAL A 70 7.44 -8.75 3.17
N ASP A 71 7.41 -10.04 2.81
CA ASP A 71 7.84 -11.09 3.74
C ASP A 71 9.35 -11.03 4.00
N GLY A 72 10.14 -10.98 2.93
CA GLY A 72 11.59 -10.86 3.04
C GLY A 72 12.27 -10.20 1.82
N PRO A 73 13.61 -10.14 1.83
CA PRO A 73 14.38 -9.48 0.76
C PRO A 73 14.19 -10.08 -0.64
N ARG A 74 13.73 -11.34 -0.74
CA ARG A 74 13.46 -12.02 -2.01
C ARG A 74 12.18 -11.56 -2.68
N ASP A 75 11.28 -10.93 -1.93
CA ASP A 75 10.01 -10.42 -2.42
C ASP A 75 10.11 -8.95 -2.86
N ARG A 76 11.31 -8.37 -2.81
CA ARG A 76 11.57 -7.07 -3.43
C ARG A 76 11.35 -7.16 -4.93
N VAL A 77 10.70 -6.14 -5.47
CA VAL A 77 10.62 -5.91 -6.91
C VAL A 77 11.46 -4.70 -7.28
N THR A 78 11.86 -4.63 -8.54
CA THR A 78 12.46 -3.41 -9.09
C THR A 78 11.37 -2.34 -9.17
N LEU A 79 11.65 -1.16 -8.61
CA LEU A 79 10.79 0.02 -8.66
C LEU A 79 11.54 1.17 -9.33
N ALA A 80 10.79 2.15 -9.84
CA ALA A 80 11.38 3.41 -10.27
C ALA A 80 12.19 4.05 -9.13
N ALA A 81 13.34 4.63 -9.49
CA ALA A 81 14.29 5.20 -8.54
C ALA A 81 14.85 6.51 -9.09
N GLY A 82 15.21 7.41 -8.18
CA GLY A 82 15.76 8.73 -8.48
C GLY A 82 16.13 9.46 -7.19
N GLU A 83 16.81 10.61 -7.29
CA GLU A 83 17.19 11.42 -6.11
C GLU A 83 15.98 11.95 -5.33
N ASN A 84 14.80 11.95 -5.96
CA ASN A 84 13.53 12.37 -5.39
C ASN A 84 12.67 11.18 -4.89
N ILE A 85 13.15 9.94 -4.96
CA ILE A 85 12.43 8.74 -4.53
C ILE A 85 13.23 8.01 -3.45
N ALA A 86 12.64 7.85 -2.27
CA ALA A 86 13.18 7.03 -1.20
C ALA A 86 12.27 5.82 -0.96
N VAL A 87 12.79 4.60 -1.13
CA VAL A 87 12.05 3.36 -0.85
C VAL A 87 12.65 2.66 0.36
N ARG A 88 11.81 2.39 1.36
CA ARG A 88 12.14 1.61 2.55
C ARG A 88 11.31 0.35 2.56
N TRP A 89 12.01 -0.79 2.53
CA TRP A 89 11.40 -2.10 2.61
C TRP A 89 11.29 -2.54 4.06
N LEU A 90 10.10 -2.95 4.47
CA LEU A 90 9.80 -3.47 5.80
C LEU A 90 9.60 -4.98 5.69
N TYR A 91 10.30 -5.76 6.51
CA TYR A 91 10.25 -7.22 6.41
C TYR A 91 9.48 -7.85 7.57
N ARG A 92 8.51 -8.70 7.21
CA ARG A 92 7.81 -9.52 8.20
C ARG A 92 8.72 -10.59 8.80
N HIS A 93 9.70 -11.08 8.04
CA HIS A 93 10.61 -12.17 8.44
C HIS A 93 9.84 -13.43 8.87
N GLY A 94 8.85 -13.84 8.07
CA GLY A 94 8.02 -15.02 8.35
C GLY A 94 6.87 -14.78 9.33
N ARG A 95 6.71 -13.56 9.87
CA ARG A 95 5.47 -13.18 10.56
C ARG A 95 4.30 -13.21 9.58
N GLU A 96 3.14 -13.61 10.07
CA GLU A 96 1.91 -13.64 9.27
C GLU A 96 1.60 -12.24 8.70
N ALA A 97 1.27 -12.17 7.40
CA ALA A 97 0.81 -10.94 6.76
C ALA A 97 -0.40 -10.37 7.51
N GLY A 98 -0.46 -9.04 7.65
CA GLY A 98 -1.55 -8.38 8.39
C GLY A 98 -1.47 -8.54 9.91
N ARG A 99 -0.32 -8.98 10.44
CA ARG A 99 -0.06 -9.03 11.90
C ARG A 99 1.25 -8.37 12.33
N ALA A 100 2.08 -7.94 11.39
CA ALA A 100 3.41 -7.43 11.71
C ALA A 100 3.38 -6.02 12.29
N GLY A 101 2.39 -5.19 11.91
CA GLY A 101 2.22 -3.82 12.40
C GLY A 101 3.30 -2.85 11.92
N LEU A 102 4.07 -3.22 10.89
CA LEU A 102 5.26 -2.51 10.45
C LEU A 102 4.93 -1.19 9.78
N LEU A 103 3.85 -1.14 8.99
CA LEU A 103 3.44 0.07 8.28
C LEU A 103 3.01 1.20 9.23
N PRO A 104 2.09 0.99 10.20
CA PRO A 104 1.75 2.03 11.16
C PRO A 104 2.91 2.37 12.10
N GLU A 105 3.81 1.44 12.42
CA GLU A 105 5.04 1.73 13.16
C GLU A 105 5.95 2.69 12.38
N ALA A 106 6.25 2.36 11.12
CA ALA A 106 7.05 3.21 10.24
C ALA A 106 6.44 4.61 10.04
N LEU A 107 5.10 4.70 9.95
CA LEU A 107 4.42 5.99 9.89
C LEU A 107 4.59 6.81 11.17
N ARG A 108 4.52 6.20 12.36
CA ARG A 108 4.76 6.92 13.63
C ARG A 108 6.21 7.39 13.74
N GLU A 109 7.15 6.61 13.23
CA GLU A 109 8.56 6.98 13.16
C GLU A 109 8.83 8.10 12.16
N CYS A 110 7.91 8.36 11.22
CA CYS A 110 7.88 9.57 10.39
C CYS A 110 7.48 10.81 11.22
N ALA A 111 8.17 11.01 12.34
CA ALA A 111 8.04 12.18 13.20
C ALA A 111 9.36 12.95 13.17
N ARG A 112 9.69 13.58 12.02
CA ARG A 112 10.82 14.54 11.92
C ARG A 112 11.02 15.30 10.62
N LEU A 113 10.26 15.04 9.57
CA LEU A 113 10.27 15.90 8.40
C LEU A 113 9.37 17.12 8.72
N PRO A 114 9.80 18.36 8.43
CA PRO A 114 8.84 19.47 8.43
C PRO A 114 7.75 19.08 7.43
N CYS A 115 6.56 18.73 7.93
CA CYS A 115 5.43 18.31 7.12
C CYS A 115 5.21 19.42 6.08
N PRO A 116 5.56 19.19 4.80
CA PRO A 116 5.35 20.21 3.80
C PRO A 116 3.84 20.49 3.74
N ASP A 117 3.44 21.75 3.57
CA ASP A 117 2.01 22.13 3.54
C ASP A 117 1.22 21.36 2.45
N ASP A 118 1.92 20.76 1.48
CA ASP A 118 1.35 19.96 0.40
C ASP A 118 1.50 18.43 0.55
N LEU A 119 1.92 17.91 1.72
CA LEU A 119 2.05 16.47 1.96
C LEU A 119 0.77 15.72 1.62
N TYR A 120 0.91 14.64 0.86
CA TYR A 120 -0.16 13.68 0.60
C TYR A 120 0.21 12.29 1.09
N VAL A 121 -0.64 11.71 1.94
CA VAL A 121 -0.47 10.35 2.45
C VAL A 121 -1.35 9.38 1.67
N TRP A 122 -0.74 8.40 1.01
CA TRP A 122 -1.45 7.31 0.36
C TRP A 122 -1.14 5.98 1.06
N ALA A 123 -2.15 5.16 1.31
CA ALA A 123 -1.94 3.82 1.85
C ALA A 123 -2.93 2.78 1.32
N GLY A 124 -2.42 1.61 0.97
CA GLY A 124 -3.18 0.40 0.66
C GLY A 124 -2.60 -0.79 1.42
N CYS A 125 -3.37 -1.41 2.32
CA CYS A 125 -2.86 -2.49 3.17
C CYS A 125 -3.99 -3.30 3.81
N GLU A 126 -3.65 -4.19 4.73
CA GLU A 126 -4.59 -4.90 5.58
C GLU A 126 -5.42 -3.98 6.48
N PHE A 127 -6.66 -4.37 6.77
CA PHE A 127 -7.63 -3.59 7.54
C PHE A 127 -7.15 -3.05 8.90
N ALA A 128 -6.42 -3.82 9.70
CA ALA A 128 -5.92 -3.37 11.01
C ALA A 128 -4.87 -2.27 10.86
N ASP A 129 -3.93 -2.44 9.93
CA ASP A 129 -2.92 -1.42 9.61
C ASP A 129 -3.57 -0.18 9.00
N PHE A 130 -4.54 -0.35 8.10
CA PHE A 130 -5.36 0.72 7.54
C PHE A 130 -6.00 1.58 8.65
N ARG A 131 -6.62 0.95 9.66
CA ARG A 131 -7.27 1.68 10.75
C ARG A 131 -6.28 2.53 11.52
N GLU A 132 -5.11 1.98 11.85
CA GLU A 132 -4.08 2.72 12.58
C GLU A 132 -3.46 3.84 11.74
N ILE A 133 -3.13 3.58 10.47
CA ILE A 133 -2.62 4.60 9.55
C ILE A 133 -3.62 5.75 9.39
N ARG A 134 -4.90 5.44 9.18
CA ARG A 134 -5.96 6.44 9.05
C ARG A 134 -6.13 7.25 10.34
N ARG A 135 -6.00 6.62 11.51
CA ARG A 135 -6.04 7.29 12.82
C ARG A 135 -4.86 8.25 12.96
N ILE A 136 -3.64 7.83 12.66
CA ILE A 136 -2.43 8.66 12.70
C ILE A 136 -2.59 9.87 11.77
N ALA A 137 -2.87 9.63 10.48
CA ALA A 137 -2.98 10.68 9.48
C ALA A 137 -4.06 11.73 9.82
N ARG A 138 -5.24 11.31 10.27
CA ARG A 138 -6.36 12.23 10.54
C ARG A 138 -6.36 12.83 11.93
N LYS A 139 -6.00 12.07 12.96
CA LYS A 139 -6.18 12.48 14.37
C LYS A 139 -4.89 12.96 15.01
N GLU A 140 -3.76 12.35 14.67
CA GLU A 140 -2.47 12.77 15.23
C GLU A 140 -1.82 13.86 14.37
N TRP A 141 -1.83 13.69 13.05
CA TRP A 141 -1.23 14.66 12.12
C TRP A 141 -2.22 15.71 11.63
N GLY A 142 -3.53 15.48 11.81
CA GLY A 142 -4.57 16.45 11.45
C GLY A 142 -4.71 16.70 9.96
N LEU A 143 -4.28 15.78 9.09
CA LEU A 143 -4.38 15.97 7.64
C LEU A 143 -5.85 16.09 7.20
N PRO A 144 -6.18 17.09 6.36
CA PRO A 144 -7.52 17.22 5.81
C PRO A 144 -7.82 16.08 4.82
N ARG A 145 -9.11 15.85 4.54
CA ARG A 145 -9.58 14.68 3.77
C ARG A 145 -8.99 14.60 2.36
N ASP A 146 -8.68 15.73 1.76
CA ASP A 146 -8.09 15.87 0.42
C ASP A 146 -6.57 15.69 0.41
N ARG A 147 -5.93 15.54 1.58
CA ARG A 147 -4.49 15.29 1.72
C ARG A 147 -4.14 13.85 2.08
N HIS A 148 -5.11 12.94 2.05
CA HIS A 148 -4.81 11.54 2.21
C HIS A 148 -5.84 10.61 1.55
N LEU A 149 -5.37 9.48 1.06
CA LEU A 149 -6.19 8.34 0.65
C LEU A 149 -5.63 7.07 1.31
N VAL A 150 -6.34 6.60 2.33
CA VAL A 150 -5.98 5.37 3.05
C VAL A 150 -7.11 4.39 2.83
N THR A 151 -6.80 3.18 2.35
CA THR A 151 -7.79 2.16 2.00
C THR A 151 -7.33 0.77 2.45
N ALA A 152 -8.29 -0.05 2.88
CA ALA A 152 -8.07 -1.45 3.17
C ALA A 152 -8.24 -2.26 1.87
N TYR A 153 -7.18 -2.90 1.40
CA TYR A 153 -7.23 -3.76 0.20
C TYR A 153 -7.71 -5.17 0.51
N TRP A 154 -7.48 -5.61 1.74
CA TRP A 154 -7.90 -6.92 2.22
C TRP A 154 -8.08 -6.89 3.73
N ARG A 155 -8.76 -7.90 4.27
CA ARG A 155 -8.98 -8.06 5.70
C ARG A 155 -8.75 -9.51 6.07
N ARG A 156 -7.88 -9.73 7.05
CA ARG A 156 -7.60 -11.10 7.52
C ARG A 156 -8.87 -11.73 8.08
N GLY A 157 -9.16 -12.95 7.62
CA GLY A 157 -10.35 -13.71 8.02
C GLY A 157 -11.65 -13.30 7.32
N ALA A 158 -11.59 -12.42 6.31
CA ALA A 158 -12.72 -12.10 5.44
C ALA A 158 -12.40 -12.49 3.99
N GLN A 159 -13.44 -12.76 3.19
CA GLN A 159 -13.34 -13.04 1.76
C GLN A 159 -14.20 -12.04 0.98
N GLY A 160 -13.73 -11.60 -0.20
CA GLY A 160 -14.52 -10.75 -1.09
C GLY A 160 -15.04 -9.44 -0.46
N GLU A 161 -16.25 -9.03 -0.85
CA GLU A 161 -16.89 -7.79 -0.39
C GLU A 161 -17.30 -7.82 1.10
N ASP A 162 -17.37 -8.99 1.75
CA ASP A 162 -17.65 -9.10 3.19
C ASP A 162 -16.55 -8.45 4.07
N GLY A 163 -15.38 -8.16 3.49
CA GLY A 163 -14.29 -7.44 4.13
C GLY A 163 -14.35 -5.91 3.99
N ALA A 164 -15.10 -5.40 3.02
CA ALA A 164 -15.24 -3.98 2.68
C ALA A 164 -16.45 -3.36 3.40
N GLY A 165 -16.53 -3.54 4.72
CA GLY A 165 -17.54 -2.84 5.53
C GLY A 165 -17.29 -1.33 5.48
N GLU A 166 -18.21 -0.59 4.89
CA GLU A 166 -18.33 0.86 5.03
C GLU A 166 -18.67 1.21 6.50
N GLU A 167 -17.65 1.60 7.28
CA GLU A 167 -17.81 2.48 8.46
C GLU A 167 -16.73 3.58 8.47
#